data_AF-A0A530B5Z6-F1
#
_entry.id   AF-A0A530B5Z6-F1
#
_cell.length_a   1.000
_cell.length_b   1.000
_cell.length_c   1.000
_cell.angle_alpha   90.00
_cell.angle_beta   90.00
_cell.angle_gamma   90.00
#
_symmetry.space_group_name_H-M   'P 1'
#
loop_
_entity.id
_entity.type
_entity.pdbx_description
1 polymer ?
#
loop_
_entity_poly.entity_id
_entity_poly.type
_entity_poly.pdbx_seq_one_letter_code
_entity_poly.pdbx_strand_id
1 'polypeptide(L)' 'HIFWSDPRNQYYSRQLGRAEGDTIVQVGADGTGASVRWSFSRITENSFRWLGERSHDGGATWRLEVEFLARR' A
#
# COMPACT_ATOMS: atom_id res chain seq x y z
N HIS A 1 12.94 -4.54 2.65
CA HIS A 1 11.99 -4.19 3.72
C HIS A 1 11.78 -2.68 3.68
N ILE A 2 10.57 -2.19 3.95
CA ILE A 2 10.20 -0.77 3.87
C ILE A 2 9.79 -0.30 5.26
N PHE A 3 10.24 0.89 5.66
CA PHE A 3 9.77 1.56 6.86
C PHE A 3 9.11 2.87 6.46
N TRP A 4 7.85 3.03 6.86
CA TRP A 4 7.10 4.26 6.70
C TRP A 4 7.02 4.96 8.05
N SER A 5 7.36 6.25 8.06
CA SER A 5 7.31 7.10 9.24
C SER A 5 6.50 8.35 8.90
N ASP A 6 5.40 8.53 9.60
CA ASP A 6 4.62 9.78 9.66
C ASP A 6 4.68 10.31 11.09
N PRO A 7 5.71 11.13 11.41
CA PRO A 7 5.91 11.64 12.76
C PRO A 7 4.79 12.56 13.24
N ARG A 8 4.11 13.26 12.31
CA ARG A 8 3.03 14.19 12.65
C ARG A 8 1.87 13.46 13.31
N ASN A 9 1.52 12.30 12.78
CA ASN A 9 0.47 11.44 13.32
C ASN A 9 1.01 10.36 14.27
N GLN A 10 2.31 10.38 14.60
CA GLN A 10 3.01 9.34 15.36
C GLN A 10 2.79 7.92 14.80
N TYR A 11 2.66 7.83 13.49
CA TYR A 11 2.39 6.58 12.80
C TYR A 11 3.68 6.02 12.19
N TYR A 12 4.01 4.79 12.58
CA TYR A 12 5.16 4.06 12.06
C TYR A 12 4.69 2.69 11.61
N SER A 13 5.07 2.29 10.40
CA SER A 13 4.74 0.95 9.91
C SER A 13 5.91 0.33 9.19
N ARG A 14 6.04 -0.99 9.37
CA ARG A 14 6.97 -1.82 8.62
C ARG A 14 6.19 -2.55 7.56
N GLN A 15 6.68 -2.49 6.33
CA GLN A 15 6.05 -3.11 5.18
C GLN A 15 7.04 -4.02 4.45
N LEU A 16 6.50 -5.07 3.86
CA LEU A 16 7.20 -5.98 2.97
C LEU A 16 6.81 -5.65 1.53
N GLY A 17 7.82 -5.23 0.77
CA GLY A 17 7.72 -4.99 -0.66
C GLY A 17 7.96 -6.28 -1.46
N ARG A 18 7.14 -6.55 -2.47
CA ARG A 18 7.34 -7.63 -3.45
C ARG A 18 6.76 -7.26 -4.81
N ALA A 19 7.19 -7.97 -5.86
CA ALA A 19 6.51 -7.92 -7.15
C ALA A 19 5.38 -8.96 -7.19
N GLU A 20 4.24 -8.60 -7.78
CA GLU A 20 3.13 -9.49 -8.12
C GLU A 20 2.78 -9.26 -9.60
N GLY A 21 3.41 -10.04 -10.48
CA GLY A 21 3.39 -9.78 -11.92
C GLY A 21 3.98 -8.39 -12.21
N ASP A 22 3.21 -7.56 -12.93
CA ASP A 22 3.59 -6.18 -13.26
C ASP A 22 3.20 -5.16 -12.17
N THR A 23 2.76 -5.64 -11.00
CA THR A 23 2.33 -4.79 -9.88
C THR A 23 3.36 -4.81 -8.76
N ILE A 24 3.65 -3.65 -8.19
CA ILE A 24 4.46 -3.55 -6.97
C ILE A 24 3.54 -3.60 -5.75
N VAL A 25 3.71 -4.69 -5.01
CA VAL A 25 3.18 -5.12 -3.72
C VAL A 25 3.79 -4.48 -2.47
N GLN A 26 3.13 -3.66 -1.66
CA GLN A 26 3.62 -3.35 -0.29
C GLN A 26 2.58 -3.74 0.75
N VAL A 27 2.91 -4.69 1.64
CA VAL A 27 1.99 -5.16 2.69
C VAL A 27 2.59 -4.93 4.07
N GLY A 28 1.81 -4.40 5.00
CA GLY A 28 2.15 -4.28 6.41
C GLY A 28 0.91 -4.29 7.29
N ALA A 29 1.07 -3.89 8.54
CA ALA A 29 -0.04 -3.66 9.46
C ALA A 29 0.00 -2.20 9.95
N ASP A 30 -1.17 -1.65 10.24
CA ASP A 30 -1.30 -0.34 10.88
C ASP A 30 -1.15 -0.44 12.42
N GLY A 31 -1.31 0.68 13.12
CA GLY A 31 -1.23 0.72 14.59
C GLY A 31 -2.36 -0.02 15.32
N THR A 32 -3.42 -0.45 14.60
CA THR A 32 -4.53 -1.25 15.15
C THR A 32 -4.36 -2.74 14.89
N GLY A 33 -3.35 -3.13 14.11
CA GLY A 33 -3.12 -4.51 13.66
C GLY A 33 -3.88 -4.89 12.39
N ALA A 34 -4.64 -3.97 11.78
CA ALA A 34 -5.28 -4.21 10.50
C ALA A 34 -4.23 -4.24 9.37
N SER A 35 -4.38 -5.16 8.43
CA SER A 35 -3.48 -5.29 7.30
C SER A 35 -3.68 -4.14 6.33
N VAL A 36 -2.59 -3.53 5.88
CA VAL A 36 -2.57 -2.45 4.88
C VAL A 36 -1.81 -2.94 3.65
N ARG A 37 -2.37 -2.68 2.47
CA ARG A 37 -1.77 -2.99 1.17
C ARG A 37 -1.71 -1.75 0.31
N TRP A 38 -0.52 -1.47 -0.21
CA TRP A 38 -0.32 -0.49 -1.28
C TRP A 38 0.09 -1.21 -2.55
N SER A 39 -0.60 -0.88 -3.65
CA SER A 39 -0.39 -1.52 -4.94
C SER A 39 -0.12 -0.46 -6.01
N PHE A 40 1.01 -0.58 -6.71
CA PHE A 40 1.35 0.27 -7.86
C PHE A 40 1.24 -0.56 -9.13
N SER A 41 0.35 -0.16 -10.04
CA SER A 41 0.03 -0.90 -11.25
C SER A 41 -0.12 0.03 -12.45
N ARG A 42 -0.17 -0.54 -13.66
CA ARG A 42 -0.28 0.23 -14.92
C ARG A 42 0.82 1.29 -15.04
N ILE A 43 2.04 0.91 -14.63
CA ILE A 43 3.19 1.80 -14.61
C ILE A 43 3.65 2.00 -16.05
N THR A 44 3.70 3.26 -16.48
CA THR A 44 4.30 3.70 -17.74
C THR A 44 5.43 4.66 -17.42
N GLU A 45 6.09 5.20 -18.45
CA GLU A 45 7.11 6.25 -18.28
C GLU A 45 6.59 7.50 -17.55
N ASN A 46 5.31 7.83 -17.70
CA ASN A 46 4.76 9.09 -17.20
C ASN A 46 3.51 8.95 -16.33
N SER A 47 3.06 7.73 -16.02
CA SER A 47 1.86 7.53 -15.21
C SER A 47 1.88 6.22 -14.43
N PHE A 48 1.12 6.18 -13.33
CA PHE A 48 0.80 4.93 -12.64
C PHE A 48 -0.51 5.04 -11.87
N ARG A 49 -1.13 3.89 -11.59
CA ARG A 49 -2.24 3.75 -10.66
C ARG A 49 -1.70 3.29 -9.31
N TRP A 50 -2.08 3.98 -8.24
CA TRP A 50 -1.69 3.66 -6.88
C TRP A 50 -2.91 3.48 -6.00
N LEU A 51 -3.05 2.30 -5.40
CA LEU A 51 -4.17 1.94 -4.53
C LEU A 51 -3.68 1.78 -3.10
N GLY A 52 -4.46 2.27 -2.15
CA GLY A 52 -4.35 1.97 -0.73
C GLY A 52 -5.57 1.21 -0.25
N GLU A 53 -5.34 0.02 0.28
CA GLU A 53 -6.38 -0.90 0.72
C GLU A 53 -6.13 -1.34 2.16
N ARG A 54 -7.23 -1.63 2.88
CA ARG A 54 -7.19 -2.16 4.24
C ARG A 54 -7.96 -3.46 4.33
N SER A 55 -7.48 -4.36 5.18
CA SER A 55 -8.13 -5.61 5.51
C SER A 55 -8.21 -5.76 7.03
N HIS A 56 -9.40 -6.14 7.51
CA HIS A 56 -9.66 -6.43 8.92
C HIS A 56 -9.69 -7.94 9.22
N ASP A 57 -9.55 -8.79 8.19
CA ASP A 57 -9.65 -10.25 8.27
C ASP A 57 -8.33 -10.94 7.87
N GLY A 58 -7.20 -10.26 8.10
CA GLY A 58 -5.87 -10.83 7.85
C GLY A 58 -5.49 -10.94 6.37
N GLY A 59 -6.15 -10.18 5.50
CA GLY A 59 -5.88 -10.13 4.06
C GLY A 59 -6.78 -11.04 3.22
N ALA A 60 -7.83 -11.64 3.81
CA ALA A 60 -8.81 -12.43 3.07
C ALA A 60 -9.72 -11.55 2.20
N THR A 61 -10.11 -10.37 2.70
CA THR A 61 -10.82 -9.35 1.95
C THR A 61 -10.12 -8.00 2.07
N TRP A 62 -10.12 -7.24 0.98
CA TRP A 62 -9.48 -5.93 0.89
C TRP A 62 -10.51 -4.87 0.52
N ARG A 63 -10.58 -3.83 1.34
CA ARG A 63 -11.40 -2.65 1.08
C ARG A 63 -10.50 -1.55 0.54
N LEU A 64 -10.83 -1.03 -0.64
CA LEU A 64 -10.20 0.16 -1.20
C LEU A 64 -10.55 1.38 -0.34
N GLU A 65 -9.52 2.04 0.18
CA GLU A 65 -9.66 3.29 0.94
C GLU A 65 -9.29 4.50 0.10
N VAL A 66 -8.27 4.35 -0.75
CA VAL A 66 -7.79 5.45 -1.59
C VAL A 66 -7.27 4.95 -2.93
N GLU A 67 -7.52 5.75 -3.95
CA GLU A 67 -6.99 5.56 -5.30
C GLU A 67 -6.39 6.86 -5.82
N PHE A 68 -5.19 6.76 -6.39
CA PHE A 68 -4.51 7.84 -7.07
C PHE A 68 -4.18 7.43 -8.51
N LEU A 69 -4.43 8.36 -9.43
CA LEU A 69 -3.98 8.29 -10.81
C LEU A 69 -2.90 9.35 -10.99
N ALA A 70 -1.64 8.93 -10.84
CA ALA A 70 -0.50 9.83 -10.92
C ALA A 70 -0.04 9.99 -12.36
N ARG A 71 0.31 11.22 -12.75
CA ARG A 71 0.90 11.56 -14.04
C ARG A 71 1.92 12.68 -13.89
N ARG A 72 3.00 12.62 -14.67
CA ARG A 72 4.01 13.67 -14.78
C ARG A 72 3.55 14.82 -15.69
#